data_AF-A0A848TWK0-F1
#
_entry.id   AF-A0A848TWK0-F1
#
_cell.length_a   1.000
_cell.length_b   1.000
_cell.length_c   1.000
_cell.angle_alpha   90.00
_cell.angle_beta   90.00
_cell.angle_gamma   90.00
#
_symmetry.space_group_name_H-M   'P 1'
#
loop_
_entity.id
_entity.type
_entity.pdbx_description
1 polymer ?
#
loop_
_entity_poly.entity_id
_entity_poly.type
_entity_poly.pdbx_seq_one_letter_code
_entity_poly.pdbx_strand_id
1 'polypeptide(L)'
;MDETAWRVQLISLNSESNAEAAWTRLQQTNPDLLNNLSVQIQPAELPKGTFYRVQVGPLVEREAADSLCEALKSRNQDCLIIAP
;
A
#
# COMPACT_ATOMS: atom_id res chain seq x y z
N MET A 1 -10.41 11.49 8.68
CA MET A 1 -9.50 11.38 9.84
C MET A 1 -8.67 10.15 9.55
N ASP A 2 -7.69 10.28 8.65
CA ASP A 2 -6.98 9.15 8.05
C ASP A 2 -5.45 9.38 8.04
N GLU A 3 -5.01 10.48 8.63
CA GLU A 3 -3.61 10.93 8.66
C GLU A 3 -2.85 10.47 9.92
N THR A 4 -3.43 9.62 10.77
CA THR A 4 -2.79 9.18 12.02
C THR A 4 -2.80 7.66 12.20
N ALA A 5 -2.83 6.90 11.11
CA ALA A 5 -2.85 5.44 11.15
C ALA A 5 -1.67 4.86 10.38
N TRP A 6 -1.16 3.72 10.86
CA TRP A 6 -0.14 2.97 10.13
C TRP A 6 -0.71 2.53 8.79
N ARG A 7 0.17 2.50 7.79
CA ARG A 7 -0.15 2.03 6.45
C ARG A 7 0.95 1.10 5.95
N VAL A 8 0.62 0.36 4.90
CA VAL A 8 1.59 -0.41 4.14
C VAL A 8 1.61 0.10 2.71
N GLN A 9 2.77 0.56 2.24
CA GLN A 9 3.01 0.85 0.83
C GLN A 9 3.33 -0.45 0.10
N LEU A 10 2.54 -0.75 -0.93
CA LEU A 10 2.66 -1.97 -1.74
C LEU A 10 3.55 -1.74 -2.96
N ILE A 11 3.39 -0.59 -3.62
CA ILE A 11 4.12 -0.26 -4.85
C ILE A 11 4.14 1.26 -5.09
N SER A 12 5.09 1.73 -5.90
CA SER A 12 5.15 3.11 -6.37
C SER A 12 5.39 3.14 -7.89
N LEU A 13 4.49 3.80 -8.62
CA LEU A 13 4.45 3.79 -10.09
C LEU A 13 4.48 5.22 -10.64
N ASN A 14 4.96 5.44 -11.86
CA ASN A 14 5.08 6.76 -12.48
C ASN A 14 3.79 7.24 -13.19
N SER A 15 2.66 6.57 -12.95
CA SER A 15 1.36 6.88 -13.56
C SER A 15 0.25 6.51 -12.59
N GLU A 16 -0.74 7.41 -12.46
CA GLU A 16 -1.89 7.22 -11.58
C GLU A 16 -2.76 6.04 -12.01
N SER A 17 -3.10 5.96 -13.30
CA SER A 17 -3.89 4.86 -13.85
C SER A 17 -3.20 3.51 -13.70
N ASN A 18 -1.86 3.46 -13.82
CA ASN A 18 -1.10 2.25 -13.54
C ASN A 18 -1.15 1.88 -12.05
N ALA A 19 -1.17 2.85 -11.14
CA ALA A 19 -1.31 2.63 -9.70
C ALA A 19 -2.69 2.06 -9.34
N GLU A 20 -3.76 2.57 -9.94
CA GLU A 20 -5.13 2.05 -9.80
C GLU A 20 -5.27 0.62 -10.34
N ALA A 21 -4.73 0.35 -11.53
CA ALA A 21 -4.73 -0.97 -12.11
C ALA A 21 -3.92 -1.98 -11.27
N ALA A 22 -2.76 -1.54 -10.76
CA ALA A 22 -1.95 -2.36 -9.86
C ALA A 22 -2.71 -2.68 -8.57
N TRP A 23 -3.38 -1.69 -7.95
CA TRP A 23 -4.21 -1.93 -6.78
C TRP A 23 -5.28 -2.99 -7.05
N THR A 24 -6.01 -2.87 -8.15
CA THR A 24 -7.06 -3.83 -8.53
C THR A 24 -6.51 -5.26 -8.63
N ARG A 25 -5.35 -5.43 -9.30
CA ARG A 25 -4.68 -6.73 -9.41
C ARG A 25 -4.20 -7.25 -8.06
N LEU A 26 -3.63 -6.39 -7.21
CA LEU A 26 -3.12 -6.78 -5.89
C LEU A 26 -4.25 -7.23 -4.97
N GLN A 27 -5.36 -6.50 -4.95
CA GLN A 27 -6.56 -6.86 -4.19
C GLN A 27 -7.12 -8.21 -4.65
N GLN A 28 -7.22 -8.45 -5.97
CA GLN A 28 -7.68 -9.73 -6.51
C GLN A 28 -6.74 -10.91 -6.18
N THR A 29 -5.43 -10.66 -6.10
CA THR A 29 -4.42 -11.70 -5.82
C THR A 29 -4.29 -11.98 -4.32
N ASN A 30 -4.61 -11.01 -3.46
CA ASN A 30 -4.50 -11.12 -2.00
C ASN A 30 -5.79 -10.70 -1.28
N PRO A 31 -6.95 -11.27 -1.64
CA PRO A 31 -8.24 -10.79 -1.16
C PRO A 31 -8.39 -10.93 0.36
N ASP A 32 -7.82 -11.98 0.93
CA ASP A 32 -7.83 -12.25 2.37
C ASP A 32 -7.01 -11.25 3.19
N LEU A 33 -5.97 -10.66 2.59
CA LEU A 33 -5.12 -9.66 3.25
C LEU A 33 -5.59 -8.23 2.99
N LEU A 34 -6.21 -7.94 1.83
CA LEU A 34 -6.40 -6.57 1.34
C LEU A 34 -7.87 -6.13 1.23
N ASN A 35 -8.85 -7.03 1.21
CA ASN A 35 -10.26 -6.63 0.99
C ASN A 35 -10.87 -5.80 2.13
N ASN A 36 -10.33 -5.93 3.35
CA ASN A 36 -10.81 -5.18 4.51
C ASN A 36 -10.04 -3.86 4.71
N LEU A 37 -9.15 -3.50 3.79
CA LEU A 37 -8.34 -2.29 3.85
C LEU A 37 -8.74 -1.32 2.75
N SER A 38 -8.62 -0.03 3.06
CA SER A 38 -8.79 1.06 2.11
C SER A 38 -7.45 1.39 1.45
N VAL A 39 -7.49 1.59 0.13
CA VAL A 39 -6.33 2.09 -0.62
C VAL A 39 -6.27 3.62 -0.56
N GLN A 40 -5.06 4.15 -0.52
CA GLN A 40 -4.75 5.54 -0.79
C GLN A 40 -3.66 5.56 -1.87
N ILE A 41 -3.95 6.25 -2.98
CA ILE A 41 -2.97 6.55 -4.00
C ILE A 41 -2.39 7.92 -3.67
N GLN A 42 -1.18 7.94 -3.11
CA GLN A 42 -0.52 9.16 -2.67
C GLN A 42 0.49 9.62 -3.73
N PRO A 43 0.33 10.79 -4.36
CA PRO A 43 1.35 11.35 -5.22
C PRO A 43 2.58 11.77 -4.40
N ALA A 44 3.76 11.55 -4.97
CA ALA A 44 5.05 11.89 -4.40
C ALA A 44 5.95 12.46 -5.50
N GLU A 45 6.34 13.72 -5.35
CA GLU A 45 7.30 14.36 -6.26
C GLU A 45 8.73 13.92 -5.91
N LEU A 46 9.42 13.35 -6.89
CA LEU A 46 10.82 12.95 -6.78
C LEU A 46 11.64 13.68 -7.85
N PRO A 47 12.98 13.76 -7.73
CA PRO A 47 13.83 14.37 -8.76
C PRO A 47 13.66 13.77 -10.16
N LYS A 48 13.16 12.53 -10.23
CA LYS A 48 12.88 11.75 -11.45
C LYS A 48 11.43 11.85 -11.93
N GLY A 49 10.63 12.77 -11.39
CA GLY A 49 9.22 12.99 -11.72
C GLY A 49 8.27 12.56 -10.60
N THR A 50 6.97 12.69 -10.86
CA THR A 50 5.91 12.31 -9.92
C THR A 50 5.68 10.81 -9.94
N PHE A 51 5.61 10.23 -8.74
CA PHE A 51 5.27 8.83 -8.52
C PHE A 51 4.02 8.73 -7.66
N TYR A 52 3.21 7.71 -7.91
CA TYR A 52 1.97 7.41 -7.24
C TYR A 52 2.20 6.19 -6.36
N ARG A 53 2.17 6.39 -5.05
CA ARG A 53 2.38 5.35 -4.03
C ARG A 53 1.04 4.72 -3.69
N VAL A 54 0.94 3.40 -3.86
CA VAL A 54 -0.24 2.63 -3.45
C VAL A 54 -0.04 2.21 -2.01
N GLN A 55 -0.82 2.79 -1.11
CA GLN A 55 -0.77 2.50 0.32
C GLN A 55 -2.11 1.94 0.82
N VAL A 56 -2.07 0.99 1.74
CA VAL A 56 -3.26 0.37 2.33
C VAL A 56 -3.30 0.53 3.83
N GLY A 57 -4.51 0.72 4.36
CA GLY A 57 -4.80 0.89 5.78
C GLY A 57 -6.27 1.29 5.99
N PRO A 58 -6.64 1.89 7.13
CA PRO A 58 -5.78 2.16 8.29
C PRO A 58 -5.40 0.87 9.03
N LEU A 59 -4.19 0.84 9.58
CA LEU A 59 -3.73 -0.17 10.53
C LEU A 59 -3.48 0.54 11.87
N VAL A 60 -4.09 0.04 12.93
CA VAL A 60 -4.10 0.73 14.24
C VAL A 60 -2.73 0.68 14.90
N GLU A 61 -2.07 -0.48 14.81
CA GLU A 61 -0.81 -0.77 15.49
C GLU A 61 0.31 -1.05 14.49
N ARG A 62 1.55 -0.79 14.89
CA ARG A 62 2.72 -1.09 14.05
C ARG A 62 2.81 -2.58 13.77
N GLU A 63 2.48 -3.40 14.76
CA GLU A 63 2.46 -4.86 14.73
C GLU A 63 1.46 -5.39 13.68
N ALA A 64 0.34 -4.69 13.49
CA ALA A 64 -0.62 -5.01 12.42
C ALA A 64 -0.05 -4.71 11.03
N ALA A 65 0.68 -3.59 10.90
CA ALA A 65 1.40 -3.26 9.66
C ALA A 65 2.53 -4.24 9.36
N ASP A 66 3.26 -4.67 10.39
CA ASP A 66 4.34 -5.65 10.27
C ASP A 66 3.81 -7.01 9.84
N SER A 67 2.78 -7.53 10.52
CA SER A 67 2.14 -8.81 10.19
C SER A 67 1.61 -8.83 8.76
N LEU A 68 0.95 -7.74 8.32
CA LEU A 68 0.49 -7.61 6.94
C LEU A 68 1.68 -7.61 5.95
N CYS A 69 2.75 -6.90 6.30
CA CYS A 69 3.94 -6.81 5.47
C CYS A 69 4.64 -8.15 5.27
N GLU A 70 4.80 -8.93 6.34
CA GLU A 70 5.36 -10.28 6.30
C GLU A 70 4.49 -11.23 5.47
N ALA A 71 3.17 -11.19 5.67
CA ALA A 71 2.23 -11.99 4.90
C ALA A 71 2.30 -11.69 3.40
N LEU A 72 2.39 -10.41 3.01
CA LEU A 72 2.55 -10.00 1.61
C LEU A 72 3.91 -10.45 1.04
N LYS A 73 5.00 -10.25 1.77
CA LYS A 73 6.35 -10.68 1.34
C LYS A 73 6.42 -12.18 1.13
N SER A 74 5.75 -12.98 1.96
CA SER A 74 5.66 -14.44 1.78
C SER A 74 5.01 -14.85 0.45
N ARG A 75 4.23 -13.94 -0.17
CA ARG A 75 3.58 -14.11 -1.47
C ARG A 75 4.34 -13.43 -2.61
N ASN A 76 5.60 -13.07 -2.40
CA ASN A 76 6.43 -12.28 -3.32
C ASN A 76 5.84 -10.89 -3.63
N GLN A 77 5.03 -10.34 -2.72
CA GLN A 77 4.56 -8.97 -2.82
C GLN A 77 5.42 -8.07 -1.92
N ASP A 78 6.10 -7.10 -2.52
CA ASP A 78 6.85 -6.09 -1.77
C ASP A 78 5.94 -5.29 -0.85
N CYS A 79 6.52 -4.88 0.27
CA CYS A 79 5.85 -4.05 1.26
C CYS A 79 6.85 -3.16 2.01
N LEU A 80 6.41 -1.92 2.27
CA LEU A 80 7.06 -0.94 3.14
C LEU A 80 6.06 -0.39 4.16
N ILE A 81 6.37 -0.49 5.46
CA ILE A 81 5.55 0.10 6.52
C ILE A 81 5.68 1.62 6.51
N ILE A 82 4.55 2.31 6.62
CA ILE A 82 4.43 3.77 6.68
C ILE A 82 3.86 4.12 8.06
N ALA A 83 4.59 4.94 8.81
CA ALA A 83 4.12 5.46 10.09
C ALA A 83 3.02 6.52 9.90
N PRO A 84 2.13 6.69 10.90
CA PRO A 84 1.22 7.82 11.01
C PRO A 84 1.88 9.18 10.73
#